data_AF-A0AB36GJW3-F1
#
_entry.id   AF-A0AB36GJW3-F1
#
_cell.length_a   1.000
_cell.length_b   1.000
_cell.length_c   1.000
_cell.angle_alpha   90.00
_cell.angle_beta   90.00
_cell.angle_gamma   90.00
#
_symmetry.space_group_name_H-M   'P 1'
#
loop_
_entity.id
_entity.type
_entity.pdbx_description
1 polymer ?
#
loop_
_entity_poly.entity_id
_entity_poly.type
_entity_poly.pdbx_seq_one_letter_code
_entity_poly.pdbx_strand_id
1 'polypeptide(L)'
;MTSSFISRRAAFGALGAGSALAFAGCASRVQPLSADASTSYRADYSGEVTFNSYDTSAGEYVRATRTQRAKNVPKPVKTAMMTEKSSAGLYSLFGFLGAAFTYGIMTNDFSPFKEITFVGGINGAEAFEESSVKELENMWFEDPKMTFTLKDPTPTQNGDVYTWAATTTFSTGNFVVYEGTAVDIPSEAKKDVHDGEFKARYNNGRWLLIDIPTNTDLSSSFGSAGNLSA
;
A
#
# COMPACT_ATOMS: atom_id res chain seq x y z
N MET A 1 80.51 -38.57 13.01
CA MET A 1 80.95 -37.17 13.25
C MET A 1 79.87 -36.49 14.07
N THR A 2 80.30 -35.93 15.18
CA THR A 2 79.57 -35.18 16.21
C THR A 2 78.90 -33.91 15.68
N SER A 3 77.69 -33.58 16.14
CA SER A 3 77.48 -32.45 17.07
C SER A 3 75.98 -32.19 17.28
N SER A 4 75.58 -32.15 18.55
CA SER A 4 74.27 -31.68 19.02
C SER A 4 74.33 -30.18 19.33
N PHE A 5 73.23 -29.45 19.12
CA PHE A 5 72.96 -28.17 19.80
C PHE A 5 71.48 -28.10 20.26
N ILE A 6 71.33 -28.28 21.58
CA ILE A 6 70.45 -27.65 22.61
C ILE A 6 69.78 -26.32 22.16
N SER A 7 68.60 -25.82 22.58
CA SER A 7 67.47 -26.18 23.47
C SER A 7 66.53 -24.95 23.59
N ARG A 8 65.35 -25.15 24.23
CA ARG A 8 64.41 -24.20 24.88
C ARG A 8 63.26 -23.70 23.98
N ARG A 9 61.98 -23.71 24.38
CA ARG A 9 61.34 -23.78 25.71
C ARG A 9 59.87 -24.25 25.56
N ALA A 10 59.37 -24.92 26.59
CA ALA A 10 58.02 -25.44 26.73
C ALA A 10 56.95 -24.36 27.03
N ALA A 11 55.69 -24.67 26.72
CA ALA A 11 54.53 -24.31 27.54
C ALA A 11 53.40 -25.33 27.32
N PHE A 12 53.03 -26.03 28.38
CA PHE A 12 51.86 -26.91 28.52
C PHE A 12 50.68 -26.11 29.10
N GLY A 13 49.46 -26.43 28.68
CA GLY A 13 48.19 -26.00 29.32
C GLY A 13 47.02 -26.37 28.39
N ALA A 14 46.36 -27.52 28.51
CA ALA A 14 45.39 -27.98 29.52
C ALA A 14 43.97 -27.37 29.37
N LEU A 15 43.05 -28.27 28.97
CA LEU A 15 41.64 -28.43 29.40
C LEU A 15 40.55 -27.43 28.94
N GLY A 16 39.76 -27.92 27.97
CA GLY A 16 38.29 -28.06 27.93
C GLY A 16 37.36 -27.07 28.65
N ALA A 17 36.38 -26.54 27.91
CA ALA A 17 35.01 -26.30 28.37
C ALA A 17 34.10 -26.09 27.15
N GLY A 18 32.91 -26.69 27.18
CA GLY A 18 31.93 -26.66 26.10
C GLY A 18 31.42 -25.26 25.76
N SER A 19 30.95 -25.10 24.53
CA SER A 19 30.15 -23.95 24.11
C SER A 19 29.00 -24.47 23.25
N ALA A 20 27.84 -24.64 23.89
CA ALA A 20 26.56 -24.60 23.22
C ALA A 20 26.27 -23.13 22.91
N LEU A 21 26.15 -22.77 21.62
CA LEU A 21 25.62 -21.46 21.23
C LEU A 21 24.68 -21.59 20.02
N ALA A 22 23.42 -21.34 20.35
CA ALA A 22 22.39 -20.65 19.58
C ALA A 22 22.02 -21.22 18.19
N PHE A 23 20.84 -21.84 18.14
CA PHE A 23 19.96 -21.75 16.97
C PHE A 23 19.70 -20.28 16.66
N ALA A 24 20.41 -19.73 15.66
CA ALA A 24 19.98 -18.52 15.00
C ALA A 24 18.75 -18.87 14.18
N GLY A 25 17.57 -18.62 14.75
CA GLY A 25 16.34 -18.61 13.99
C GLY A 25 16.50 -17.62 12.84
N CYS A 26 16.24 -18.08 11.62
CA CYS A 26 15.97 -17.20 10.49
C CYS A 26 14.64 -16.48 10.78
N ALA A 27 14.67 -15.48 11.66
CA ALA A 27 13.71 -14.41 11.59
C ALA A 27 14.05 -13.68 10.29
N SER A 28 13.19 -13.84 9.29
CA SER A 28 13.17 -13.01 8.08
C SER A 28 13.08 -11.56 8.54
N ARG A 29 14.24 -10.94 8.75
CA ARG A 29 14.34 -9.52 9.06
C ARG A 29 13.98 -8.83 7.75
N VAL A 30 12.70 -8.50 7.61
CA VAL A 30 12.22 -7.59 6.58
C VAL A 30 12.91 -6.26 6.88
N GLN A 31 14.09 -6.06 6.29
CA GLN A 31 14.65 -4.73 6.20
C GLN A 31 13.65 -3.91 5.38
N PRO A 32 13.17 -2.76 5.86
CA PRO A 32 12.43 -1.87 5.00
C PRO A 32 13.37 -1.51 3.85
N LEU A 33 13.02 -1.92 2.64
CA LEU A 33 13.55 -1.29 1.43
C LEU A 33 13.35 0.21 1.63
N SER A 34 14.42 1.00 1.49
CA SER A 34 14.36 2.46 1.62
C SER A 34 13.09 2.97 0.96
N ALA A 35 12.31 3.81 1.65
CA ALA A 35 11.04 4.34 1.15
C ALA A 35 11.16 5.00 -0.24
N ASP A 36 12.37 5.43 -0.62
CA ASP A 36 12.73 5.97 -1.92
C ASP A 36 12.84 4.95 -3.07
N ALA A 37 13.04 3.66 -2.78
CA ALA A 37 13.23 2.64 -3.81
C ALA A 37 11.94 2.33 -4.60
N SER A 38 10.77 2.53 -4.01
CA SER A 38 9.46 2.30 -4.67
C SER A 38 9.06 3.37 -5.68
N THR A 39 9.70 4.55 -5.65
CA THR A 39 9.29 5.73 -6.45
C THR A 39 10.44 6.32 -7.26
N SER A 40 11.48 5.53 -7.55
CA SER A 40 12.57 5.97 -8.43
C SER A 40 12.06 6.19 -9.86
N TYR A 41 12.58 7.20 -10.55
CA TYR A 41 12.35 7.37 -11.98
C TYR A 41 12.79 6.11 -12.73
N ARG A 42 11.86 5.54 -13.50
CA ARG A 42 12.11 4.38 -14.37
C ARG A 42 11.49 4.62 -15.74
N ALA A 43 11.99 3.88 -16.74
CA ALA A 43 11.48 3.94 -18.10
C ALA A 43 10.17 3.14 -18.26
N ASP A 44 9.94 2.17 -17.38
CA ASP A 44 8.80 1.26 -17.44
C ASP A 44 8.14 1.12 -16.06
N TYR A 45 6.88 1.53 -15.97
CA TYR A 45 6.04 1.39 -14.79
C TYR A 45 4.94 0.34 -14.93
N SER A 46 4.93 -0.45 -16.00
CA SER A 46 3.98 -1.57 -16.14
C SER A 46 4.13 -2.58 -14.99
N GLY A 47 3.05 -3.31 -14.72
CA GLY A 47 2.95 -4.25 -13.61
C GLY A 47 2.32 -3.65 -12.34
N GLU A 48 2.45 -4.38 -11.22
CA GLU A 48 1.81 -4.00 -9.96
C GLU A 48 2.38 -2.67 -9.42
N VAL A 49 1.48 -1.78 -9.01
CA VAL A 49 1.81 -0.53 -8.35
C VAL A 49 2.20 -0.82 -6.90
N THR A 50 3.42 -0.45 -6.53
CA THR A 50 3.96 -0.65 -5.18
C THR A 50 3.97 0.67 -4.41
N PHE A 51 3.67 0.61 -3.11
CA PHE A 51 3.74 1.74 -2.21
C PHE A 51 4.27 1.29 -0.84
N ASN A 52 5.37 1.90 -0.39
CA ASN A 52 6.11 1.49 0.82
C ASN A 52 6.30 2.62 1.84
N SER A 53 5.59 3.74 1.70
CA SER A 53 5.71 4.89 2.59
C SER A 53 4.62 4.87 3.65
N TYR A 54 4.91 4.33 4.83
CA TYR A 54 3.96 4.20 5.93
C TYR A 54 4.52 4.73 7.25
N ASP A 55 3.66 5.32 8.05
CA ASP A 55 3.87 5.60 9.46
C ASP A 55 3.44 4.37 10.28
N THR A 56 4.41 3.73 10.94
CA THR A 56 4.23 2.55 11.80
C THR A 56 4.27 2.89 13.29
N SER A 57 4.16 4.16 13.66
CA SER A 57 4.23 4.63 15.06
C SER A 57 3.13 4.06 15.96
N ALA A 58 2.04 3.56 15.38
CA ALA A 58 0.94 2.91 16.11
C ALA A 58 1.33 1.57 16.77
N GLY A 59 2.49 0.99 16.43
CA GLY A 59 2.98 -0.27 17.00
C GLY A 59 2.99 -1.43 16.01
N GLU A 60 3.18 -2.65 16.52
CA GLU A 60 3.19 -3.86 15.68
C GLU A 60 1.79 -4.14 15.12
N TYR A 61 1.69 -4.33 13.80
CA TYR A 61 0.44 -4.63 13.12
C TYR A 61 -0.15 -5.96 13.60
N VAL A 62 -1.43 -5.93 13.96
CA VAL A 62 -2.21 -7.12 14.32
C VAL A 62 -3.32 -7.32 13.30
N ARG A 63 -3.32 -8.48 12.64
CA ARG A 63 -4.32 -8.86 11.64
C ARG A 63 -5.73 -8.92 12.24
N ALA A 64 -6.74 -8.64 11.41
CA ALA A 64 -8.13 -8.85 11.77
C ALA A 64 -8.43 -10.34 12.02
N THR A 65 -9.39 -10.59 12.91
CA THR A 65 -9.92 -11.92 13.23
C THR A 65 -11.44 -11.90 13.11
N ARG A 66 -12.09 -13.05 13.26
CA ARG A 66 -13.56 -13.15 13.23
C ARG A 66 -14.25 -12.38 14.37
N THR A 67 -13.53 -11.90 15.37
CA THR A 67 -14.09 -11.21 16.54
C THR A 67 -13.48 -9.84 16.81
N GLN A 68 -12.39 -9.49 16.13
CA GLN A 68 -11.69 -8.23 16.32
C GLN A 68 -11.20 -7.67 14.99
N ARG A 69 -11.40 -6.38 14.78
CA ARG A 69 -10.78 -5.61 13.69
C ARG A 69 -9.26 -5.62 13.82
N ALA A 70 -8.57 -5.41 12.71
CA ALA A 70 -7.13 -5.19 12.70
C ALA A 70 -6.73 -4.01 13.62
N LYS A 71 -5.54 -4.10 14.22
CA LYS A 71 -4.96 -3.05 15.09
C LYS A 71 -3.61 -2.62 14.57
N ASN A 72 -3.22 -1.38 14.89
CA ASN A 72 -1.94 -0.78 14.52
C ASN A 72 -1.67 -0.89 13.01
N VAL A 73 -2.71 -0.62 12.20
CA VAL A 73 -2.59 -0.61 10.74
C VAL A 73 -1.63 0.52 10.34
N PRO A 74 -0.55 0.25 9.60
CA PRO A 74 0.38 1.29 9.16
C PRO A 74 -0.34 2.37 8.36
N LYS A 75 -0.18 3.64 8.74
CA LYS A 75 -0.86 4.76 8.08
C LYS A 75 -0.08 5.18 6.83
N PRO A 76 -0.69 5.22 5.63
CA PRO A 76 0.03 5.65 4.43
C PRO A 76 0.40 7.13 4.52
N VAL A 77 1.64 7.44 4.12
CA VAL A 77 2.21 8.79 4.17
C VAL A 77 2.50 9.27 2.76
N LYS A 78 1.95 10.44 2.42
CA LYS A 78 2.19 11.11 1.14
C LYS A 78 3.69 11.26 0.88
N THR A 79 4.10 10.92 -0.33
CA THR A 79 5.49 11.06 -0.77
C THR A 79 5.71 12.40 -1.48
N ALA A 80 6.95 12.89 -1.51
CA ALA A 80 7.30 14.07 -2.30
C ALA A 80 7.08 13.85 -3.81
N MET A 81 7.22 12.62 -4.30
CA MET A 81 7.02 12.31 -5.73
C MET A 81 5.59 12.57 -6.20
N MET A 82 4.58 12.46 -5.33
CA MET A 82 3.19 12.75 -5.68
C MET A 82 2.94 14.19 -6.13
N THR A 83 3.85 15.13 -5.90
CA THR A 83 3.72 16.52 -6.37
C THR A 83 4.47 16.80 -7.68
N GLU A 84 5.19 15.83 -8.22
CA GLU A 84 5.98 15.98 -9.45
C GLU A 84 5.12 15.78 -10.70
N LYS A 85 5.26 16.65 -11.70
CA LYS A 85 4.64 16.49 -13.03
C LYS A 85 5.37 15.42 -13.85
N SER A 86 5.28 14.16 -13.43
CA SER A 86 5.94 13.04 -14.09
C SER A 86 5.14 11.75 -13.99
N SER A 87 5.47 10.75 -14.83
CA SER A 87 4.93 9.40 -14.71
C SER A 87 5.22 8.78 -13.33
N ALA A 88 6.38 9.09 -12.74
CA ALA A 88 6.74 8.69 -11.38
C ALA A 88 5.78 9.28 -10.34
N GLY A 89 5.41 10.55 -10.51
CA GLY A 89 4.48 11.22 -9.60
C GLY A 89 3.07 10.68 -9.71
N LEU A 90 2.58 10.44 -10.93
CA LEU A 90 1.27 9.80 -11.14
C LEU A 90 1.25 8.36 -10.62
N TYR A 91 2.31 7.58 -10.85
CA TYR A 91 2.50 6.24 -10.29
C TYR A 91 2.45 6.26 -8.76
N SER A 92 3.16 7.21 -8.15
CA SER A 92 3.19 7.36 -6.70
C SER A 92 1.82 7.75 -6.14
N LEU A 93 1.02 8.55 -6.85
CA LEU A 93 -0.35 8.85 -6.47
C LEU A 93 -1.22 7.59 -6.49
N PHE A 94 -1.11 6.73 -7.49
CA PHE A 94 -1.89 5.48 -7.54
C PHE A 94 -1.51 4.53 -6.40
N GLY A 95 -0.22 4.41 -6.10
CA GLY A 95 0.23 3.63 -4.95
C GLY A 95 -0.34 4.17 -3.64
N PHE A 96 -0.31 5.48 -3.44
CA PHE A 96 -0.89 6.12 -2.28
C PHE A 96 -2.42 5.95 -2.22
N LEU A 97 -3.12 6.07 -3.34
CA LEU A 97 -4.58 5.87 -3.42
C LEU A 97 -4.99 4.46 -2.95
N GLY A 98 -4.32 3.42 -3.44
CA GLY A 98 -4.62 2.04 -3.06
C GLY A 98 -4.32 1.77 -1.59
N ALA A 99 -3.22 2.32 -1.08
CA ALA A 99 -2.84 2.25 0.33
C ALA A 99 -3.81 3.02 1.24
N ALA A 100 -4.23 4.22 0.84
CA ALA A 100 -5.22 5.04 1.54
C ALA A 100 -6.58 4.35 1.61
N PHE A 101 -7.06 3.79 0.49
CA PHE A 101 -8.31 3.02 0.46
C PHE A 101 -8.25 1.82 1.40
N THR A 102 -7.18 1.03 1.29
CA THR A 102 -6.96 -0.14 2.13
C THR A 102 -6.95 0.23 3.62
N TYR A 103 -6.20 1.28 4.00
CA TYR A 103 -6.16 1.79 5.37
C TYR A 103 -7.54 2.24 5.85
N GLY A 104 -8.28 3.00 5.04
CA GLY A 104 -9.63 3.47 5.36
C GLY A 104 -10.60 2.33 5.65
N ILE A 105 -10.65 1.31 4.79
CA ILE A 105 -11.50 0.12 5.00
C ILE A 105 -11.10 -0.64 6.29
N MET A 106 -9.79 -0.75 6.56
CA MET A 106 -9.32 -1.48 7.74
C MET A 106 -9.62 -0.75 9.04
N THR A 107 -9.52 0.58 9.07
CA THR A 107 -9.51 1.39 10.30
C THR A 107 -10.74 2.27 10.50
N ASN A 108 -11.55 2.45 9.46
CA ASN A 108 -12.56 3.50 9.35
C ASN A 108 -12.00 4.93 9.44
N ASP A 109 -10.69 5.12 9.25
CA ASP A 109 -10.03 6.42 9.19
C ASP A 109 -9.66 6.74 7.73
N PHE A 110 -10.50 7.54 7.07
CA PHE A 110 -10.25 8.01 5.70
C PHE A 110 -9.42 9.29 5.64
N SER A 111 -8.80 9.75 6.75
CA SER A 111 -7.98 10.96 6.75
C SER A 111 -6.85 11.00 5.71
N PRO A 112 -6.19 9.88 5.31
CA PRO A 112 -5.19 9.93 4.23
C PRO A 112 -5.73 10.39 2.88
N PHE A 113 -7.03 10.21 2.60
CA PHE A 113 -7.64 10.69 1.36
C PHE A 113 -7.65 12.21 1.24
N LYS A 114 -7.37 12.95 2.33
CA LYS A 114 -7.20 14.40 2.27
C LYS A 114 -6.05 14.85 1.38
N GLU A 115 -5.09 13.96 1.14
CA GLU A 115 -3.97 14.19 0.25
C GLU A 115 -4.29 13.91 -1.23
N ILE A 116 -5.50 13.38 -1.50
CA ILE A 116 -6.01 13.07 -2.83
C ILE A 116 -7.03 14.14 -3.21
N THR A 117 -6.98 14.59 -4.45
CA THR A 117 -7.91 15.61 -4.96
C THR A 117 -8.49 15.13 -6.27
N PHE A 118 -9.81 15.21 -6.37
CA PHE A 118 -10.54 14.93 -7.60
C PHE A 118 -10.76 16.22 -8.41
N VAL A 119 -11.02 16.10 -9.71
CA VAL A 119 -11.44 17.24 -10.53
C VAL A 119 -12.70 17.87 -9.94
N GLY A 120 -12.79 19.20 -10.00
CA GLY A 120 -13.78 19.98 -9.23
C GLY A 120 -13.27 20.45 -7.87
N GLY A 121 -12.08 20.04 -7.45
CA GLY A 121 -11.44 20.48 -6.20
C GLY A 121 -11.95 19.76 -4.95
N ILE A 122 -12.71 18.68 -5.14
CA ILE A 122 -13.26 17.86 -4.07
C ILE A 122 -12.11 17.11 -3.40
N ASN A 123 -12.01 17.25 -2.07
CA ASN A 123 -11.06 16.50 -1.27
C ASN A 123 -11.47 15.02 -1.23
N GLY A 124 -10.54 14.09 -1.40
CA GLY A 124 -10.89 12.68 -1.45
C GLY A 124 -11.56 12.14 -0.19
N ALA A 125 -11.29 12.72 1.00
CA ALA A 125 -11.94 12.31 2.24
C ALA A 125 -13.38 12.83 2.34
N GLU A 126 -13.65 14.02 1.80
CA GLU A 126 -15.02 14.58 1.68
C GLU A 126 -15.84 13.82 0.65
N ALA A 127 -15.14 13.24 -0.33
CA ALA A 127 -15.75 12.43 -1.35
C ALA A 127 -16.37 11.15 -0.74
N PHE A 128 -15.81 10.58 0.33
CA PHE A 128 -16.49 9.51 1.05
C PHE A 128 -17.70 10.07 1.80
N GLU A 129 -18.91 9.78 1.30
CA GLU A 129 -20.13 10.08 2.02
C GLU A 129 -20.11 9.47 3.42
N GLU A 130 -20.65 10.21 4.39
CA GLU A 130 -20.77 9.77 5.79
C GLU A 130 -21.51 8.42 5.91
N SER A 131 -22.45 8.15 4.99
CA SER A 131 -23.20 6.89 4.89
C SER A 131 -22.27 5.69 4.67
N SER A 132 -21.33 5.76 3.73
CA SER A 132 -20.36 4.70 3.44
C SER A 132 -19.39 4.48 4.61
N VAL A 133 -18.96 5.55 5.26
CA VAL A 133 -18.10 5.46 6.46
C VAL A 133 -18.84 4.81 7.63
N LYS A 134 -20.15 5.06 7.75
CA LYS A 134 -21.00 4.47 8.79
C LYS A 134 -21.23 2.98 8.57
N GLU A 135 -21.42 2.53 7.32
CA GLU A 135 -21.53 1.09 7.01
C GLU A 135 -20.25 0.32 7.40
N LEU A 136 -19.09 0.96 7.26
CA LEU A 136 -17.79 0.38 7.61
C LEU A 136 -17.51 0.37 9.11
N GLU A 137 -18.25 1.11 9.94
CA GLU A 137 -18.02 1.19 11.39
C GLU A 137 -18.13 -0.20 12.04
N ASN A 138 -19.19 -0.94 11.68
CA ASN A 138 -19.50 -2.26 12.21
C ASN A 138 -19.09 -3.40 11.26
N MET A 139 -18.29 -3.09 10.24
CA MET A 139 -17.85 -4.06 9.24
C MET A 139 -16.32 -4.13 9.13
N TRP A 140 -15.76 -5.33 9.09
CA TRP A 140 -14.36 -5.52 8.72
C TRP A 140 -14.12 -6.81 7.96
N PHE A 141 -13.20 -6.73 7.01
CA PHE A 141 -12.69 -7.86 6.27
C PHE A 141 -11.47 -8.45 6.96
N GLU A 142 -11.17 -9.73 6.69
CA GLU A 142 -9.95 -10.37 7.18
C GLU A 142 -8.69 -9.65 6.67
N ASP A 143 -8.67 -9.35 5.37
CA ASP A 143 -7.47 -8.85 4.67
C ASP A 143 -7.86 -8.04 3.42
N PRO A 144 -8.52 -6.88 3.61
CA PRO A 144 -8.89 -6.04 2.49
C PRO A 144 -7.61 -5.48 1.85
N LYS A 145 -7.53 -5.47 0.52
CA LYS A 145 -6.41 -4.86 -0.20
C LYS A 145 -6.86 -4.35 -1.56
N MET A 146 -6.59 -3.08 -1.84
CA MET A 146 -6.74 -2.50 -3.17
C MET A 146 -5.38 -2.41 -3.86
N THR A 147 -5.24 -3.04 -5.01
CA THR A 147 -4.03 -2.98 -5.84
C THR A 147 -4.36 -2.52 -7.26
N PHE A 148 -3.35 -1.97 -7.92
CA PHE A 148 -3.43 -1.54 -9.31
C PHE A 148 -2.33 -2.21 -10.10
N THR A 149 -2.65 -2.70 -11.30
CA THR A 149 -1.67 -3.24 -12.25
C THR A 149 -1.70 -2.38 -13.50
N LEU A 150 -0.60 -1.68 -13.78
CA LEU A 150 -0.48 -0.82 -14.96
C LEU A 150 -0.16 -1.65 -16.19
N LYS A 151 -0.88 -1.41 -17.28
CA LYS A 151 -0.74 -2.18 -18.53
C LYS A 151 0.37 -1.62 -19.41
N ASP A 152 0.59 -0.31 -19.35
CA ASP A 152 1.56 0.39 -20.19
C ASP A 152 2.76 0.91 -19.37
N PRO A 153 3.95 1.01 -19.98
CA PRO A 153 5.15 1.56 -19.33
C PRO A 153 4.99 2.98 -18.79
N THR A 154 4.21 3.82 -19.47
CA THR A 154 3.97 5.23 -19.12
C THR A 154 2.55 5.63 -19.50
N PRO A 155 1.95 6.64 -18.84
CA PRO A 155 0.65 7.15 -19.24
C PRO A 155 0.72 7.79 -20.63
N THR A 156 -0.38 7.71 -21.38
CA THR A 156 -0.58 8.50 -22.60
C THR A 156 -1.11 9.88 -22.24
N GLN A 157 -0.78 10.90 -23.03
CA GLN A 157 -1.22 12.27 -22.80
C GLN A 157 -2.05 12.77 -23.98
N ASN A 158 -3.25 13.27 -23.70
CA ASN A 158 -4.10 13.97 -24.67
C ASN A 158 -4.48 15.34 -24.10
N GLY A 159 -3.88 16.40 -24.63
CA GLY A 159 -4.01 17.74 -24.07
C GLY A 159 -3.44 17.81 -22.64
N ASP A 160 -4.28 18.16 -21.68
CA ASP A 160 -3.93 18.24 -20.25
C ASP A 160 -4.26 16.95 -19.46
N VAL A 161 -4.89 15.97 -20.11
CA VAL A 161 -5.29 14.69 -19.51
C VAL A 161 -4.23 13.64 -19.72
N TYR A 162 -3.85 12.99 -18.62
CA TYR A 162 -3.00 11.81 -18.58
C TYR A 162 -3.88 10.59 -18.37
N THR A 163 -3.76 9.60 -19.26
CA THR A 163 -4.54 8.37 -19.25
C THR A 163 -3.61 7.18 -19.08
N TRP A 164 -3.89 6.31 -18.12
CA TRP A 164 -3.10 5.10 -17.87
C TRP A 164 -3.99 3.87 -17.78
N ALA A 165 -3.87 2.96 -18.74
CA ALA A 165 -4.60 1.71 -18.71
C ALA A 165 -4.15 0.85 -17.52
N ALA A 166 -5.10 0.36 -16.74
CA ALA A 166 -4.83 -0.38 -15.53
C ALA A 166 -5.92 -1.41 -15.21
N THR A 167 -5.55 -2.37 -14.39
CA THR A 167 -6.47 -3.30 -13.73
C THR A 167 -6.48 -2.97 -12.25
N THR A 168 -7.64 -2.65 -11.70
CA THR A 168 -7.86 -2.56 -10.26
C THR A 168 -8.26 -3.92 -9.73
N THR A 169 -7.72 -4.29 -8.57
CA THR A 169 -8.14 -5.48 -7.83
C THR A 169 -8.43 -5.12 -6.39
N PHE A 170 -9.62 -5.47 -5.91
CA PHE A 170 -9.97 -5.41 -4.50
C PHE A 170 -10.10 -6.84 -3.97
N SER A 171 -9.26 -7.21 -3.00
CA SER A 171 -9.37 -8.48 -2.29
C SER A 171 -9.88 -8.27 -0.87
N THR A 172 -10.55 -9.25 -0.28
CA THR A 172 -11.18 -9.16 1.06
C THR A 172 -10.65 -10.16 2.09
N GLY A 173 -10.00 -11.24 1.64
CA GLY A 173 -9.63 -12.38 2.49
C GLY A 173 -10.72 -13.46 2.51
N ASN A 174 -10.83 -14.24 3.59
CA ASN A 174 -11.73 -15.39 3.66
C ASN A 174 -13.06 -15.09 4.36
N PHE A 175 -13.13 -14.08 5.21
CA PHE A 175 -14.35 -13.72 5.92
C PHE A 175 -14.54 -12.22 5.99
N VAL A 176 -15.79 -11.82 6.17
CA VAL A 176 -16.20 -10.48 6.59
C VAL A 176 -16.96 -10.62 7.90
N VAL A 177 -16.77 -9.67 8.80
CA VAL A 177 -17.63 -9.51 9.98
C VAL A 177 -18.52 -8.31 9.74
N TYR A 178 -19.82 -8.49 9.92
CA TYR A 178 -20.82 -7.42 9.84
C TYR A 178 -21.68 -7.48 11.10
N GLU A 179 -21.78 -6.37 11.82
CA GLU A 179 -22.54 -6.27 13.08
C GLU A 179 -22.18 -7.38 14.09
N GLY A 180 -20.89 -7.71 14.17
CA GLY A 180 -20.34 -8.74 15.07
C GLY A 180 -20.53 -10.19 14.60
N THR A 181 -21.16 -10.42 13.45
CA THR A 181 -21.36 -11.75 12.87
C THR A 181 -20.35 -12.01 11.76
N ALA A 182 -19.51 -13.04 11.94
CA ALA A 182 -18.54 -13.45 10.93
C ALA A 182 -19.20 -14.37 9.88
N VAL A 183 -19.03 -14.04 8.60
CA VAL A 183 -19.52 -14.79 7.45
C VAL A 183 -18.35 -15.09 6.52
N ASP A 184 -18.27 -16.34 6.05
CA ASP A 184 -17.28 -16.74 5.05
C ASP A 184 -17.61 -16.15 3.69
N ILE A 185 -16.60 -15.57 3.04
CA ILE A 185 -16.70 -15.01 1.70
C ILE A 185 -16.48 -16.15 0.70
N PRO A 186 -17.44 -16.40 -0.20
CA PRO A 186 -17.30 -17.45 -1.20
C PRO A 186 -16.15 -17.09 -2.16
N SER A 187 -15.47 -18.11 -2.71
CA SER A 187 -14.20 -17.94 -3.44
C SER A 187 -14.29 -16.93 -4.59
N GLU A 188 -15.43 -16.89 -5.29
CA GLU A 188 -15.74 -15.98 -6.38
C GLU A 188 -15.89 -14.51 -5.95
N ALA A 189 -16.20 -14.25 -4.67
CA ALA A 189 -16.38 -12.90 -4.12
C ALA A 189 -15.16 -12.39 -3.33
N LYS A 190 -14.11 -13.21 -3.19
CA LYS A 190 -12.88 -12.82 -2.46
C LYS A 190 -12.05 -11.77 -3.19
N LYS A 191 -12.28 -11.63 -4.50
CA LYS A 191 -11.58 -10.70 -5.38
C LYS A 191 -12.57 -10.10 -6.36
N ASP A 192 -12.63 -8.78 -6.38
CA ASP A 192 -13.24 -8.01 -7.46
C ASP A 192 -12.14 -7.44 -8.35
N VAL A 193 -12.29 -7.58 -9.66
CA VAL A 193 -11.28 -7.19 -10.64
C VAL A 193 -11.95 -6.35 -11.71
N HIS A 194 -11.41 -5.16 -11.97
CA HIS A 194 -11.94 -4.23 -12.94
C HIS A 194 -10.85 -3.69 -13.84
N ASP A 195 -11.07 -3.78 -15.15
CA ASP A 195 -10.19 -3.25 -16.18
C ASP A 195 -10.69 -1.90 -16.66
N GLY A 196 -9.79 -0.92 -16.78
CA GLY A 196 -10.13 0.36 -17.38
C GLY A 196 -8.93 1.31 -17.42
N GLU A 197 -9.20 2.58 -17.20
CA GLU A 197 -8.20 3.64 -17.31
C GLU A 197 -8.23 4.54 -16.09
N PHE A 198 -7.06 4.85 -15.55
CA PHE A 198 -6.92 6.02 -14.71
C PHE A 198 -6.82 7.28 -15.56
N LYS A 199 -7.54 8.32 -15.17
CA LYS A 199 -7.43 9.64 -15.81
C LYS A 199 -7.08 10.68 -14.77
N ALA A 200 -6.12 11.53 -15.08
CA ALA A 200 -5.72 12.61 -14.19
C ALA A 200 -5.29 13.86 -14.97
N ARG A 201 -5.42 15.03 -14.34
CA ARG A 201 -4.82 16.29 -14.79
C ARG A 201 -3.74 16.72 -13.83
N TYR A 202 -2.74 17.44 -14.33
CA TYR A 202 -1.76 18.07 -13.46
C TYR A 202 -1.99 19.57 -13.38
N ASN A 203 -2.11 20.10 -12.16
CA ASN A 203 -2.33 21.52 -11.91
C ASN A 203 -1.50 21.96 -10.69
N ASN A 204 -0.62 22.97 -10.87
CA ASN A 204 0.09 23.67 -9.80
C ASN A 204 0.68 22.79 -8.68
N GLY A 205 1.47 21.78 -9.05
CA GLY A 205 2.12 20.90 -8.04
C GLY A 205 1.24 19.75 -7.56
N ARG A 206 0.09 19.51 -8.20
CA ARG A 206 -0.87 18.50 -7.78
C ARG A 206 -1.48 17.75 -8.96
N TRP A 207 -1.60 16.43 -8.80
CA TRP A 207 -2.41 15.59 -9.65
C TRP A 207 -3.88 15.62 -9.18
N LEU A 208 -4.79 15.88 -10.12
CA LEU A 208 -6.23 15.89 -9.93
C LEU A 208 -6.80 14.65 -10.63
N LEU A 209 -7.34 13.71 -9.87
CA LEU A 209 -7.96 12.50 -10.41
C LEU A 209 -9.28 12.86 -11.10
N ILE A 210 -9.43 12.40 -12.34
CA ILE A 210 -10.68 12.47 -13.12
C ILE A 210 -11.46 11.18 -12.94
N ASP A 211 -10.78 10.05 -13.13
CA ASP A 211 -11.42 8.73 -13.21
C ASP A 211 -10.48 7.63 -12.71
N ILE A 212 -11.07 6.56 -12.17
CA ILE A 212 -10.42 5.39 -11.60
C ILE A 212 -11.18 4.15 -12.09
N PRO A 213 -10.50 3.09 -12.55
CA PRO A 213 -11.16 1.88 -13.04
C PRO A 213 -11.68 1.02 -11.87
N THR A 214 -12.87 1.31 -11.35
CA THR A 214 -13.57 0.54 -10.30
C THR A 214 -15.03 0.27 -10.65
N ASN A 215 -15.60 -0.84 -10.16
CA ASN A 215 -17.04 -1.16 -10.32
C ASN A 215 -17.95 -0.29 -9.47
N THR A 216 -17.43 0.28 -8.38
CA THR A 216 -18.05 1.43 -7.74
C THR A 216 -17.74 2.61 -8.62
N ASP A 217 -18.76 3.30 -9.13
CA ASP A 217 -18.60 4.66 -9.62
C ASP A 217 -18.18 5.49 -8.40
N LEU A 218 -16.88 5.45 -8.10
CA LEU A 218 -16.26 6.36 -7.17
C LEU A 218 -16.60 7.77 -7.64
N SER A 219 -16.69 8.02 -8.96
CA SER A 219 -17.24 9.25 -9.53
C SER A 219 -18.66 9.62 -9.04
N SER A 220 -19.56 8.64 -8.85
CA SER A 220 -20.93 8.85 -8.35
C SER A 220 -21.01 8.95 -6.83
N SER A 221 -20.17 8.21 -6.10
CA SER A 221 -19.97 8.39 -4.65
C SER A 221 -19.24 9.71 -4.35
N PHE A 222 -18.45 10.24 -5.29
CA PHE A 222 -17.62 11.45 -5.19
C PHE A 222 -18.22 12.65 -5.95
N GLY A 223 -19.43 12.53 -6.51
CA GLY A 223 -19.94 13.45 -7.51
C GLY A 223 -21.46 13.54 -7.59
N SER A 224 -22.11 13.90 -6.49
CA SER A 224 -23.39 14.64 -6.52
C SER A 224 -23.16 16.15 -6.35
N ALA A 225 -22.13 16.68 -7.00
CA ALA A 225 -21.84 18.12 -7.06
C ALA A 225 -21.43 18.50 -8.48
N GLY A 226 -22.39 18.48 -9.40
CA GLY A 226 -22.09 18.85 -10.79
C GLY A 226 -23.22 18.76 -11.79
N ASN A 227 -24.49 18.91 -11.38
CA ASN A 227 -25.49 19.40 -12.32
C ASN A 227 -25.20 20.89 -12.56
N LEU A 228 -24.31 21.20 -13.50
CA LEU A 228 -24.21 22.51 -14.10
C LEU A 228 -24.22 22.33 -15.60
N SER A 229 -25.45 22.42 -16.13
CA SER A 229 -25.71 22.86 -17.48
C SER A 229 -24.87 24.11 -17.81
N ALA A 230 -23.99 23.99 -18.80
CA ALA A 230 -23.73 25.00 -19.82
C ALA A 230 -22.99 24.33 -21.00
#